data_AF-A0A7W1KQW7-F1
#
_entry.id   AF-A0A7W1KQW7-F1
#
_cell.length_a   1.000
_cell.length_b   1.000
_cell.length_c   1.000
_cell.angle_alpha   90.00
_cell.angle_beta   90.00
_cell.angle_gamma   90.00
#
_symmetry.space_group_name_H-M   'P 1'
#
loop_
_entity.id
_entity.type
_entity.pdbx_description
1 polymer ?
#
loop_
_entity_poly.entity_id
_entity_poly.type
_entity_poly.pdbx_seq_one_letter_code
_entity_poly.pdbx_strand_id
1 'polypeptide(L)' 'MNLVYAQIIEIFVQDGMRMGRIRAGGAVKKVPLELLTDAECGDTVLLCDGVAISKVQPVGAAENNNVPRDSR' A
#
# COMPACT_ATOMS: atom_id res chain seq x y z
N MET A 1 14.45 -5.74 -5.37
CA MET A 1 13.36 -4.85 -4.97
C MET A 1 12.08 -5.43 -5.53
N ASN A 2 11.22 -5.99 -4.67
CA ASN A 2 9.96 -6.58 -5.11
C ASN A 2 8.81 -5.67 -4.69
N LEU A 3 8.15 -5.06 -5.68
CA LEU A 3 7.04 -4.15 -5.48
C LEU A 3 5.75 -4.89 -5.81
N VAL A 4 4.83 -4.93 -4.84
CA VAL A 4 3.58 -5.68 -4.95
C VAL A 4 2.42 -4.82 -4.50
N TYR A 5 1.37 -4.75 -5.31
CA TYR A 5 0.11 -4.14 -4.92
C TYR A 5 -0.73 -5.12 -4.11
N ALA A 6 -1.31 -4.65 -3.02
CA ALA A 6 -2.16 -5.44 -2.16
C ALA A 6 -3.30 -4.60 -1.60
N GLN A 7 -4.44 -5.25 -1.37
CA GLN A 7 -5.58 -4.61 -0.69
C GLN A 7 -5.53 -4.90 0.80
N ILE A 8 -5.72 -3.89 1.64
CA ILE A 8 -5.94 -4.07 3.08
C ILE A 8 -7.34 -4.64 3.30
N ILE A 9 -7.42 -5.82 3.91
CA ILE A 9 -8.69 -6.49 4.20
C ILE A 9 -9.08 -6.43 5.68
N GLU A 10 -8.11 -6.15 6.57
CA GLU A 10 -8.35 -5.97 8.01
C GLU A 10 -7.18 -5.18 8.61
N ILE A 11 -7.47 -4.35 9.62
CA ILE A 11 -6.48 -3.62 10.41
C ILE A 11 -6.64 -4.00 11.87
N PHE A 12 -5.51 -4.25 12.53
CA PHE A 12 -5.47 -4.65 13.94
C PHE A 12 -4.17 -4.18 14.58
N VAL A 13 -4.13 -4.22 15.91
CA VAL A 13 -2.91 -3.96 16.68
C VAL A 13 -2.31 -5.29 17.11
N GLN A 14 -1.00 -5.47 16.89
CA GLN A 14 -0.24 -6.62 17.37
C GLN A 14 1.04 -6.14 18.00
N ASP A 15 1.29 -6.50 19.26
CA ASP A 15 2.51 -6.09 20.00
C ASP A 15 2.71 -4.56 20.03
N GLY A 16 1.62 -3.79 20.07
CA GLY A 16 1.63 -2.32 20.03
C GLY A 16 1.80 -1.73 18.63
N MET A 17 2.07 -2.54 17.60
CA MET A 17 2.25 -2.10 16.22
C MET A 17 0.93 -2.15 15.44
N ARG A 18 0.73 -1.16 14.56
CA ARG A 18 -0.39 -1.13 13.62
C ARG A 18 -0.12 -2.09 12.48
N MET A 19 -0.90 -3.17 12.39
CA MET A 19 -0.74 -4.22 11.40
C MET A 19 -1.95 -4.28 10.46
N GLY A 20 -1.71 -4.71 9.23
CA GLY A 20 -2.75 -5.00 8.25
C GLY A 20 -2.71 -6.45 7.79
N ARG A 21 -3.86 -7.11 7.69
CA ARG A 21 -3.99 -8.27 6.79
C ARG A 21 -4.19 -7.73 5.39
N ILE A 22 -3.32 -8.12 4.47
CA ILE A 22 -3.38 -7.71 3.07
C ILE A 22 -3.63 -8.92 2.18
N ARG A 23 -4.32 -8.70 1.06
CA ARG A 23 -4.53 -9.66 -0.01
C ARG A 23 -3.74 -9.23 -1.24
N ALA A 24 -2.77 -10.05 -1.67
CA ALA A 24 -1.96 -9.84 -2.86
C ALA A 24 -2.04 -11.08 -3.75
N GLY A 25 -2.64 -10.97 -4.93
CA GLY A 25 -2.76 -12.10 -5.87
C GLY A 25 -3.39 -13.37 -5.28
N GLY A 26 -4.31 -13.22 -4.32
CA GLY A 26 -4.95 -14.34 -3.61
C GLY A 26 -4.23 -14.81 -2.34
N ALA A 27 -2.95 -14.47 -2.15
CA ALA A 27 -2.24 -14.73 -0.91
C ALA A 27 -2.64 -13.71 0.18
N VAL A 28 -2.75 -14.18 1.42
CA VAL A 28 -3.00 -13.33 2.59
C VAL A 28 -1.75 -13.26 3.45
N LYS A 29 -1.32 -12.05 3.79
CA LYS A 29 -0.16 -11.81 4.69
C LYS A 29 -0.47 -10.73 5.71
N LYS A 30 0.25 -10.74 6.83
CA LYS A 30 0.29 -9.64 7.79
C LYS A 30 1.46 -8.72 7.44
N VAL A 31 1.25 -7.42 7.42
CA VAL A 31 2.28 -6.41 7.15
C VAL A 31 2.16 -5.23 8.12
N PRO A 32 3.27 -4.59 8.51
CA PRO A 32 3.23 -3.36 9.28
C PRO A 32 2.68 -2.20 8.44
N LEU A 33 1.87 -1.35 9.08
CA LEU A 33 1.23 -0.16 8.50
C LEU A 33 1.67 1.13 9.18
N GLU A 34 2.78 1.12 9.94
CA GLU A 34 3.25 2.29 10.70
C GLU A 34 3.60 3.50 9.82
N LEU A 35 4.03 3.25 8.58
CA LEU A 35 4.32 4.30 7.61
C LEU A 35 3.05 4.90 6.97
N LEU A 36 1.90 4.25 7.15
CA LEU A 36 0.61 4.63 6.57
C LEU A 36 -0.45 4.68 7.67
N THR A 37 -0.34 5.68 8.54
CA THR A 37 -1.21 5.83 9.73
C THR A 37 -2.68 6.10 9.37
N ASP A 38 -2.93 6.64 8.18
CA ASP A 38 -4.23 6.96 7.60
C ASP A 38 -4.77 5.88 6.63
N ALA A 39 -4.08 4.74 6.50
CA ALA A 39 -4.56 3.66 5.64
C ALA A 39 -5.76 2.95 6.27
N GLU A 40 -6.80 2.67 5.50
CA GLU A 40 -8.05 2.06 5.95
C GLU A 40 -8.28 0.68 5.32
N CYS A 41 -9.19 -0.10 5.91
CA CYS A 41 -9.65 -1.33 5.25
C CYS A 41 -10.28 -0.99 3.90
N GLY A 42 -9.89 -1.72 2.86
CA GLY A 42 -10.31 -1.47 1.48
C GLY A 42 -9.26 -0.73 0.65
N ASP A 43 -8.34 0.01 1.27
CA ASP A 43 -7.26 0.70 0.56
C ASP A 43 -6.37 -0.27 -0.19
N THR A 44 -5.96 0.15 -1.38
CA THR A 44 -4.87 -0.52 -2.12
C THR A 44 -3.56 0.15 -1.73
N VAL A 45 -2.58 -0.65 -1.33
CA VAL A 45 -1.26 -0.20 -0.91
C VAL A 45 -0.17 -0.83 -1.77
N LEU A 46 0.94 -0.10 -1.91
CA LEU A 46 2.18 -0.59 -2.47
C LEU A 46 3.07 -1.15 -1.35
N LEU A 47 3.47 -2.41 -1.51
CA LEU A 47 4.40 -3.09 -0.60
C LEU A 47 5.81 -3.07 -1.18
N CYS A 48 6.81 -2.78 -0.35
CA CYS A 48 8.23 -2.99 -0.63
C CYS A 48 8.84 -3.81 0.51
N ASP A 49 9.45 -4.94 0.17
CA ASP A 49 10.16 -5.83 1.11
C ASP A 49 9.34 -6.18 2.37
N GLY A 50 8.01 -6.34 2.20
CA GLY A 50 7.09 -6.74 3.26
C GLY A 50 6.49 -5.59 4.08
N VAL A 51 6.81 -4.34 3.77
CA VAL A 51 6.29 -3.14 4.45
C VAL A 51 5.39 -2.36 3.50
N ALA A 52 4.27 -1.84 4.00
CA ALA A 52 3.42 -0.94 3.23
C ALA A 52 4.01 0.48 3.23
N ILE A 53 4.29 1.01 2.04
CA ILE A 53 5.04 2.28 1.88
C ILE A 53 4.24 3.38 1.18
N SER A 54 3.12 3.07 0.53
CA SER A 54 2.29 4.07 -0.14
C SER A 54 0.84 3.59 -0.31
N LYS A 55 -0.12 4.51 -0.26
CA LYS A 55 -1.52 4.31 -0.67
C LYS A 55 -1.64 4.59 -2.17
N VAL A 56 -2.36 3.73 -2.88
CA VAL A 56 -2.63 3.88 -4.30
C VAL A 56 -3.99 4.55 -4.48
N GLN A 57 -4.01 5.74 -5.07
CA GLN A 57 -5.26 6.39 -5.45
C GLN A 57 -5.81 5.76 -6.74
N PRO A 58 -7.13 5.57 -6.85
CA PRO A 58 -7.74 5.18 -8.11
C PRO A 58 -7.40 6.21 -9.20
N VAL A 59 -7.08 5.74 -10.40
CA VAL A 59 -6.70 6.54 -11.60
C VAL A 59 -7.83 7.48 -12.10
N GLY A 60 -8.91 7.66 -11.33
CA GLY A 60 -9.97 8.64 -11.60
C GLY A 60 -9.85 9.97 -10.84
N ALA A 61 -8.91 10.10 -9.89
CA ALA A 61 -8.85 11.25 -8.97
C ALA A 61 -7.67 12.20 -9.17
N ALA A 62 -6.74 11.91 -10.10
CA ALA A 62 -5.59 12.76 -10.35
C ALA A 62 -5.57 13.24 -11.81
N GLU A 63 -5.75 14.54 -11.97
CA GLU A 63 -5.36 15.32 -13.14
C GLU A 63 -3.92 15.02 -13.59
N ASN A 64 -3.74 14.95 -14.92
CA ASN A 64 -2.54 14.52 -15.64
C ASN A 64 -1.20 15.05 -15.08
N ASN A 65 -0.58 14.33 -14.14
CA ASN A 65 0.77 14.61 -13.63
C ASN A 65 1.83 13.78 -14.36
N ASN A 66 1.95 13.97 -15.68
CA ASN A 66 3.06 13.42 -16.43
C ASN A 66 4.32 14.23 -16.11
N VAL A 67 5.36 13.57 -15.58
CA VAL A 67 6.71 14.15 -15.49
C VAL A 67 7.29 14.14 -16.90
N PRO A 68 7.63 15.31 -17.49
CA PRO A 68 8.27 15.34 -18.80
C PRO A 68 9.58 14.56 -18.77
N ARG A 69 9.81 13.69 -19.76
CA ARG A 69 11.10 13.01 -19.91
C ARG A 69 12.17 14.06 -20.25
N ASP A 70 13.14 14.26 -19.37
CA ASP A 70 14.35 15.03 -19.69
C ASP A 70 15.08 14.29 -20.81
N SER A 71 15.11 14.92 -21.99
CA SER A 71 15.74 14.38 -23.19
C SER A 71 17.17 14.90 -23.21
N ARG A 72 18.09 14.18 -22.55
CA ARG A 72 19.54 14.36 -22.70
C ARG A 72 20.12 13.36 -23.68
#